data_AF-A0A3D0WNE3-F1
#
_entry.id   AF-A0A3D0WNE3-F1
#
_cell.length_a   1.000
_cell.length_b   1.000
_cell.length_c   1.000
_cell.angle_alpha   90.00
_cell.angle_beta   90.00
_cell.angle_gamma   90.00
#
_symmetry.space_group_name_H-M   'P 1'
#
loop_
_entity.id
_entity.type
_entity.pdbx_description
1 polymer ?
#
loop_
_entity_poly.entity_id
_entity_poly.type
_entity_poly.pdbx_seq_one_letter_code
_entity_poly.pdbx_strand_id
1 'polypeptide(L)'
;MFIDNPLQYIAEYEHKTLYSFQNEHDACGVGLVVSLNGDKSHETVENGLQVLENMVHRGAESADNKTGDGAGILVHIPHEFILLQGIEVPSKGKYGTGLVFLPKNKQKAGECIDLIQKLTVKEDLHLLAVRDVPVNSTCLGEISRSNEPDIKQVFITGSYPQDELERKLYILRKKIEKTILQSG
;
A
#
# COMPACT_ATOMS: atom_id res chain seq x y z
N MET A 1 23.44 -32.88 -35.28
CA MET A 1 22.04 -32.43 -35.28
C MET A 1 22.09 -30.96 -34.92
N PHE A 2 22.09 -30.09 -35.91
CA PHE A 2 22.24 -28.65 -35.72
C PHE A 2 20.93 -28.12 -35.12
N ILE A 3 21.01 -27.45 -33.99
CA ILE A 3 19.87 -26.76 -33.40
C ILE A 3 19.74 -25.46 -34.20
N ASP A 4 18.77 -25.41 -35.12
CA ASP A 4 18.46 -24.18 -35.86
C ASP A 4 18.21 -23.04 -34.86
N ASN A 5 18.81 -21.88 -35.12
CA ASN A 5 18.69 -20.73 -34.25
C ASN A 5 17.25 -20.22 -34.30
N PRO A 6 16.45 -20.34 -33.22
CA PRO A 6 15.03 -19.97 -33.24
C PRO A 6 14.82 -18.48 -33.54
N LEU A 7 15.86 -17.65 -33.40
CA LEU A 7 15.82 -16.22 -33.71
C LEU A 7 15.63 -15.94 -35.22
N GLN A 8 15.96 -16.88 -36.11
CA GLN A 8 15.83 -16.68 -37.56
C GLN A 8 14.37 -16.57 -38.05
N TYR A 9 13.42 -17.05 -37.26
CA TYR A 9 12.00 -17.12 -37.66
C TYR A 9 11.13 -16.04 -36.99
N ILE A 10 11.70 -15.17 -36.15
CA ILE A 10 10.96 -14.16 -35.38
C ILE A 10 10.10 -13.27 -36.27
N ALA A 11 10.67 -12.72 -37.35
CA ALA A 11 9.95 -11.87 -38.29
C ALA A 11 8.81 -12.62 -38.99
N GLU A 12 8.98 -13.92 -39.24
CA GLU A 12 7.96 -14.76 -39.88
C GLU A 12 6.79 -15.06 -38.95
N TYR A 13 7.04 -15.20 -37.65
CA TYR A 13 6.00 -15.36 -36.62
C TYR A 13 5.23 -14.06 -36.37
N GLU A 14 5.89 -12.90 -36.43
CA GLU A 14 5.25 -11.59 -36.29
C GLU A 14 4.25 -11.34 -37.43
N HIS A 15 4.57 -11.72 -38.67
CA HIS A 15 3.66 -11.58 -39.82
C HIS A 15 2.49 -12.59 -39.86
N LYS A 16 2.58 -13.71 -39.12
CA LYS A 16 1.53 -14.76 -39.08
C LYS A 16 0.63 -14.68 -37.85
N THR A 17 0.91 -13.78 -36.92
CA THR A 17 0.12 -13.59 -35.70
C THR A 17 -0.38 -12.15 -35.64
N LEU A 18 -1.41 -11.89 -34.82
CA LEU A 18 -1.85 -10.52 -34.51
C LEU A 18 -0.94 -9.87 -33.43
N TYR A 19 0.12 -10.57 -33.01
CA TYR A 19 1.06 -10.15 -31.99
C TYR A 19 2.26 -9.46 -32.65
N SER A 20 2.58 -8.25 -32.20
CA SER A 20 3.83 -7.56 -32.54
C SER A 20 4.65 -7.37 -31.29
N PHE A 21 5.97 -7.61 -31.38
CA PHE A 21 6.90 -7.35 -30.27
C PHE A 21 6.94 -5.85 -29.91
N GLN A 22 6.56 -4.97 -30.84
CA GLN A 22 6.45 -3.53 -30.60
C GLN A 22 5.28 -3.17 -29.67
N ASN A 23 4.36 -4.11 -29.41
CA ASN A 23 3.25 -3.95 -28.47
C ASN A 23 3.58 -4.48 -27.06
N GLU A 24 4.80 -4.98 -26.81
CA GLU A 24 5.25 -5.18 -25.43
C GLU A 24 5.38 -3.80 -24.77
N HIS A 25 4.64 -3.61 -23.69
CA HIS A 25 4.71 -2.43 -22.85
C HIS A 25 5.35 -2.83 -21.53
N ASP A 26 6.18 -1.94 -20.97
CA ASP A 26 6.71 -2.08 -19.62
C ASP A 26 5.54 -2.26 -18.65
N ALA A 27 5.40 -3.47 -18.12
CA ALA A 27 4.35 -3.83 -17.19
C ALA A 27 4.91 -3.86 -15.78
N CYS A 28 4.36 -3.02 -14.91
CA CYS A 28 4.61 -3.09 -13.46
C CYS A 28 4.38 -4.53 -12.97
N GLY A 29 5.34 -5.05 -12.19
CA GLY A 29 5.22 -6.37 -11.59
C GLY A 29 4.13 -6.41 -10.51
N VAL A 30 3.26 -7.42 -10.55
CA VAL A 30 2.29 -7.71 -9.49
C VAL A 30 2.40 -9.19 -9.14
N GLY A 31 2.34 -9.50 -7.84
CA GLY A 31 2.34 -10.87 -7.36
C GLY A 31 1.34 -11.06 -6.22
N LEU A 32 0.96 -12.33 -6.00
CA LEU A 32 0.04 -12.74 -4.95
C LEU A 32 0.60 -13.98 -4.25
N VAL A 33 0.64 -13.93 -2.92
CA VAL A 33 0.98 -15.08 -2.09
C VAL A 33 -0.24 -15.38 -1.20
N VAL A 34 -0.67 -16.64 -1.20
CA VAL A 34 -1.84 -17.09 -0.44
C VAL A 34 -1.53 -18.42 0.26
N SER A 35 -1.96 -18.54 1.51
CA SER A 35 -1.98 -19.83 2.22
C SER A 35 -3.29 -20.55 1.89
N LEU A 36 -3.21 -21.73 1.26
CA LEU A 36 -4.39 -22.51 0.88
C LEU A 36 -5.16 -23.05 2.09
N ASN A 37 -4.46 -23.25 3.21
CA ASN A 37 -5.04 -23.74 4.46
C ASN A 37 -5.65 -22.60 5.30
N GLY A 38 -5.41 -21.34 4.92
CA GLY A 38 -5.86 -20.16 5.66
C GLY A 38 -5.01 -19.81 6.89
N ASP A 39 -3.91 -20.53 7.12
CA ASP A 39 -3.00 -20.27 8.24
C ASP A 39 -2.36 -18.89 8.13
N LYS A 40 -2.34 -18.16 9.27
CA LYS A 40 -1.68 -16.86 9.39
C LYS A 40 -0.23 -17.07 9.81
N SER A 41 0.70 -16.73 8.92
CA SER A 41 2.14 -16.86 9.16
C SER A 41 2.88 -15.61 8.71
N HIS A 42 3.98 -15.28 9.40
CA HIS A 42 4.92 -14.26 8.94
C HIS A 42 5.60 -14.66 7.62
N GLU A 43 5.74 -15.97 7.36
CA GLU A 43 6.28 -16.52 6.12
C GLU A 43 5.54 -16.00 4.87
N THR A 44 4.23 -15.82 4.93
CA THR A 44 3.46 -15.23 3.82
C THR A 44 3.89 -13.80 3.51
N VAL A 45 4.27 -13.03 4.54
CA VAL A 45 4.79 -11.66 4.38
C VAL A 45 6.19 -11.69 3.79
N GLU A 46 7.07 -12.56 4.31
CA GLU A 46 8.43 -12.77 3.79
C GLU A 46 8.41 -13.18 2.31
N ASN A 47 7.55 -14.13 1.93
CA ASN A 47 7.35 -14.54 0.55
C ASN A 47 6.85 -13.38 -0.33
N GLY A 48 5.94 -12.54 0.19
CA GLY A 48 5.47 -11.34 -0.52
C GLY A 48 6.60 -10.33 -0.77
N LEU A 49 7.49 -10.13 0.21
CA LEU A 49 8.68 -9.29 0.06
C LEU A 49 9.65 -9.89 -0.96
N GLN A 50 9.89 -11.20 -0.90
CA GLN A 50 10.76 -11.89 -1.86
C GLN A 50 10.27 -11.75 -3.30
N VAL A 51 8.95 -11.77 -3.51
CA VAL A 51 8.34 -11.50 -4.82
C VAL A 51 8.66 -10.08 -5.30
N LEU A 52 8.56 -9.07 -4.44
CA LEU A 52 8.91 -7.69 -4.79
C LEU A 52 10.40 -7.54 -5.14
N GLU A 53 11.30 -8.17 -4.38
CA GLU A 53 12.74 -8.18 -4.66
C GLU A 53 13.04 -8.80 -6.03
N ASN A 54 12.33 -9.86 -6.40
CA ASN A 54 12.49 -10.51 -7.69
C ASN A 54 11.92 -9.69 -8.86
N MET A 55 11.12 -8.65 -8.58
CA MET A 55 10.51 -7.78 -9.59
C MET A 55 11.30 -6.50 -9.88
N VAL A 56 12.48 -6.30 -9.27
CA VAL A 56 13.32 -5.10 -9.49
C VAL A 56 13.64 -4.86 -10.96
N HIS A 57 13.85 -5.91 -11.75
CA HIS A 57 14.09 -5.81 -13.19
C HIS A 57 12.92 -5.21 -14.00
N ARG A 58 11.75 -5.03 -13.37
CA ARG A 58 10.56 -4.38 -13.93
C ARG A 58 10.27 -3.03 -13.29
N GLY A 59 11.10 -2.59 -12.36
CA GLY A 59 10.99 -1.28 -11.73
C GLY A 59 11.68 -0.23 -12.58
N ALA A 60 11.05 0.94 -12.73
CA ALA A 60 11.72 2.12 -13.22
C ALA A 60 12.51 2.77 -12.06
N GLU A 61 13.76 3.11 -12.36
CA GLU A 61 14.64 3.88 -11.48
C GLU A 61 14.71 5.33 -11.96
N SER A 62 14.70 6.27 -11.02
CA SER A 62 14.87 7.70 -11.28
C SER A 62 16.34 8.08 -11.44
N ALA A 63 16.58 9.35 -11.81
CA ALA A 63 17.92 9.87 -12.14
C ALA A 63 18.98 9.76 -11.03
N ASP A 64 18.59 9.51 -9.78
CA ASP A 64 19.52 9.30 -8.65
C ASP A 64 19.93 7.83 -8.45
N ASN A 65 19.53 6.91 -9.36
CA ASN A 65 19.79 5.47 -9.34
C ASN A 65 19.42 4.77 -8.01
N LYS A 66 18.52 5.37 -7.23
CA LYS A 66 18.13 4.89 -5.90
C LYS A 66 16.64 5.06 -5.63
N THR A 67 16.05 6.14 -6.15
CA THR A 67 14.61 6.36 -6.13
C THR A 67 13.96 5.48 -7.18
N GLY A 68 13.01 4.63 -6.78
CA GLY A 68 12.12 3.93 -7.70
C GLY A 68 10.74 4.58 -7.75
N ASP A 69 9.94 4.24 -8.75
CA ASP A 69 8.60 4.81 -8.94
C ASP A 69 7.60 4.40 -7.84
N GLY A 70 7.79 3.22 -7.25
CA GLY A 70 7.01 2.75 -6.10
C GLY A 70 6.99 1.24 -5.96
N ALA A 71 6.92 0.77 -4.71
CA ALA A 71 6.70 -0.61 -4.35
C ALA A 71 5.78 -0.67 -3.12
N GLY A 72 5.01 -1.75 -2.99
CA GLY A 72 4.10 -1.89 -1.85
C GLY A 72 3.59 -3.32 -1.70
N ILE A 73 3.18 -3.63 -0.47
CA ILE A 73 2.56 -4.91 -0.11
C ILE A 73 1.26 -4.62 0.63
N LEU A 74 0.19 -5.32 0.26
CA LEU A 74 -1.07 -5.31 1.01
C LEU A 74 -1.20 -6.62 1.78
N VAL A 75 -1.44 -6.51 3.07
CA VAL A 75 -1.64 -7.66 3.97
C VAL A 75 -2.95 -7.51 4.73
N HIS A 76 -3.46 -8.63 5.25
CA HIS A 76 -4.55 -8.61 6.22
C HIS A 76 -4.16 -7.81 7.46
N ILE A 77 -5.14 -7.22 8.15
CA ILE A 77 -4.92 -6.51 9.42
C ILE A 77 -4.25 -7.47 10.43
N PRO A 78 -3.00 -7.19 10.85
CA PRO A 78 -2.23 -8.10 11.71
C PRO A 78 -2.58 -7.85 13.18
N HIS A 79 -3.76 -8.29 13.60
CA HIS A 79 -4.35 -7.99 14.91
C HIS A 79 -3.41 -8.33 16.09
N GLU A 80 -2.78 -9.50 16.06
CA GLU A 80 -1.84 -9.94 17.11
C GLU A 80 -0.64 -8.99 17.20
N PHE A 81 -0.09 -8.58 16.06
CA PHE A 81 0.99 -7.59 16.02
C PHE A 81 0.56 -6.24 16.59
N ILE A 82 -0.64 -5.77 16.23
CA ILE A 82 -1.20 -4.49 16.73
C ILE A 82 -1.29 -4.48 18.26
N LEU A 83 -1.79 -5.57 18.86
CA LEU A 83 -1.83 -5.72 20.32
C LEU A 83 -0.43 -5.76 20.95
N LEU A 84 0.52 -6.47 20.33
CA LEU A 84 1.92 -6.52 20.79
C LEU A 84 2.61 -5.15 20.73
N GLN A 85 2.16 -4.24 19.86
CA GLN A 85 2.63 -2.85 19.82
C GLN A 85 2.01 -1.97 20.91
N GLY A 86 1.17 -2.53 21.80
CA GLY A 86 0.54 -1.80 22.90
C GLY A 86 -0.67 -0.96 22.47
N ILE A 87 -1.26 -1.25 21.30
CA ILE A 87 -2.42 -0.51 20.79
C ILE A 87 -3.68 -1.25 21.20
N GLU A 88 -4.46 -0.65 22.10
CA GLU A 88 -5.71 -1.22 22.57
C GLU A 88 -6.76 -1.14 21.45
N VAL A 89 -7.09 -2.29 20.86
CA VAL A 89 -8.12 -2.43 19.84
C VAL A 89 -9.14 -3.50 20.22
N PRO A 90 -10.41 -3.34 19.81
CA PRO A 90 -11.41 -4.40 19.91
C PRO A 90 -11.03 -5.68 19.16
N SER A 91 -11.87 -6.71 19.30
CA SER A 91 -11.73 -7.94 18.53
C SER A 91 -11.70 -7.70 17.02
N LYS A 92 -11.11 -8.65 16.28
CA LYS A 92 -11.12 -8.67 14.80
C LYS A 92 -12.54 -8.40 14.26
N GLY A 93 -12.63 -7.59 13.20
CA GLY A 93 -13.90 -7.20 12.57
C GLY A 93 -14.68 -6.10 13.32
N LYS A 94 -14.18 -5.63 14.48
CA LYS A 94 -14.78 -4.53 15.25
C LYS A 94 -13.97 -3.23 15.21
N TYR A 95 -12.90 -3.19 14.43
CA TYR A 95 -12.14 -1.97 14.16
C TYR A 95 -11.55 -2.05 12.76
N GLY A 96 -11.23 -0.90 12.19
CA GLY A 96 -10.40 -0.76 11.01
C GLY A 96 -9.13 0.02 11.32
N THR A 97 -8.15 -0.12 10.44
CA THR A 97 -6.91 0.67 10.47
C THR A 97 -6.64 1.26 9.10
N GLY A 98 -5.97 2.41 9.06
CA GLY A 98 -5.56 3.07 7.82
C GLY A 98 -4.21 3.73 7.97
N LEU A 99 -3.42 3.71 6.90
CA LEU A 99 -2.21 4.52 6.77
C LEU A 99 -2.59 5.89 6.22
N VAL A 100 -2.08 6.94 6.86
CA VAL A 100 -2.27 8.33 6.42
C VAL A 100 -0.92 8.97 6.19
N PHE A 101 -0.78 9.64 5.05
CA PHE A 101 0.42 10.38 4.67
C PHE A 101 0.15 11.86 4.92
N LEU A 102 0.93 12.44 5.82
CA LEU A 102 0.74 13.80 6.34
C LEU A 102 1.90 14.71 5.88
N PRO A 103 1.66 16.02 5.80
CA PRO A 103 2.75 16.98 5.61
C PRO A 103 3.78 16.90 6.74
N LYS A 104 5.07 17.08 6.45
CA LYS A 104 6.13 17.14 7.48
C LYS A 104 5.99 18.33 8.44
N ASN A 105 5.25 19.38 8.04
CA ASN A 105 4.95 20.50 8.93
C ASN A 105 3.98 20.05 10.04
N LYS A 106 4.45 20.08 11.29
CA LYS A 106 3.70 19.58 12.46
C LYS A 106 2.35 20.24 12.67
N GLN A 107 2.23 21.55 12.38
CA GLN A 107 0.96 22.26 12.53
C GLN A 107 -0.05 21.74 11.50
N LYS A 108 0.34 21.69 10.22
CA LYS A 108 -0.53 21.14 9.16
C LYS A 108 -0.88 19.68 9.38
N ALA A 109 0.07 18.88 9.86
CA ALA A 109 -0.18 17.49 10.25
C ALA A 109 -1.23 17.39 11.36
N GLY A 110 -1.14 18.25 12.39
CA GLY A 110 -2.14 18.36 13.45
C GLY A 110 -3.53 18.71 12.91
N GLU A 111 -3.62 19.72 12.04
CA GLU A 111 -4.87 20.11 11.38
C GLU A 111 -5.51 18.95 10.58
N CYS A 112 -4.69 18.15 9.90
CA CYS A 112 -5.16 16.95 9.19
C CYS A 112 -5.69 15.88 10.15
N ILE A 113 -4.99 15.62 11.27
CA ILE A 113 -5.45 14.66 12.28
C ILE A 113 -6.75 15.13 12.95
N ASP A 114 -6.85 16.42 13.30
CA ASP A 114 -8.05 17.02 13.87
C ASP A 114 -9.25 16.89 12.91
N LEU A 115 -9.00 17.09 11.61
CA LEU A 115 -10.02 16.87 10.57
C LEU A 115 -10.47 15.41 10.52
N ILE A 116 -9.53 14.46 10.55
CA ILE A 116 -9.84 13.02 10.58
C ILE A 116 -10.69 12.70 11.81
N GLN A 117 -10.31 13.18 13.00
CA GLN A 117 -11.06 12.96 14.23
C GLN A 117 -12.48 13.56 14.14
N LYS A 118 -12.61 14.79 13.65
CA LYS A 118 -13.89 15.48 13.47
C LYS A 118 -14.82 14.72 12.52
N LEU A 119 -14.30 14.25 11.38
CA LEU A 119 -15.09 13.48 10.42
C LEU A 119 -15.43 12.09 10.95
N THR A 120 -14.52 11.46 11.71
CA THR A 120 -14.76 10.16 12.35
C THR A 120 -15.96 10.24 13.29
N VAL A 121 -16.02 11.26 14.15
CA VAL A 121 -17.17 11.50 15.05
C VAL A 121 -18.46 11.75 14.26
N LYS A 122 -18.40 12.50 13.15
CA LYS A 122 -19.57 12.77 12.30
C LYS A 122 -20.13 11.52 11.60
N GLU A 123 -19.32 10.49 11.42
CA GLU A 123 -19.77 9.19 10.86
C GLU A 123 -20.21 8.20 11.94
N ASP A 124 -20.37 8.64 13.19
CA ASP A 124 -20.68 7.81 14.36
C ASP A 124 -19.62 6.72 14.62
N LEU A 125 -18.36 7.08 14.36
CA LEU A 125 -17.18 6.24 14.60
C LEU A 125 -16.30 6.87 15.69
N HIS A 126 -15.35 6.10 16.22
CA HIS A 126 -14.42 6.55 17.25
C HIS A 126 -12.97 6.30 16.82
N LEU A 127 -12.14 7.35 16.88
CA LEU A 127 -10.69 7.24 16.70
C LEU A 127 -10.06 6.77 18.01
N LEU A 128 -9.51 5.56 18.01
CA LEU A 128 -8.91 4.91 19.19
C LEU A 128 -7.47 5.36 19.43
N ALA A 129 -6.68 5.35 18.37
CA ALA A 129 -5.25 5.61 18.45
C ALA A 129 -4.72 6.16 17.14
N VAL A 130 -3.65 6.92 17.25
CA VAL A 130 -2.79 7.35 16.14
C VAL A 130 -1.38 6.91 16.50
N ARG A 131 -0.78 6.07 15.66
CA ARG A 131 0.56 5.52 15.84
C ARG A 131 1.51 6.08 14.80
N ASP A 132 2.68 6.52 15.23
CA ASP A 132 3.79 6.80 14.33
C ASP A 132 4.29 5.49 13.71
N VAL A 133 4.39 5.46 12.38
CA VAL A 133 4.89 4.28 11.67
C VAL A 133 6.43 4.34 11.69
N PRO A 134 7.12 3.33 12.23
CA PRO A 134 8.58 3.32 12.23
C PRO A 134 9.09 3.18 10.78
N VAL A 135 9.94 4.12 10.36
CA VAL A 135 10.55 4.17 9.03
C VAL A 135 12.05 4.38 9.13
N ASN A 136 12.78 3.95 8.09
CA ASN A 136 14.20 4.26 7.94
C ASN A 136 14.44 5.13 6.70
N SER A 137 14.39 6.45 6.86
CA SER A 137 14.54 7.40 5.74
C SER A 137 15.94 7.37 5.11
N THR A 138 16.95 6.73 5.72
CA THR A 138 18.30 6.65 5.15
C THR A 138 18.36 5.76 3.90
N CYS A 139 17.42 4.82 3.75
CA CYS A 139 17.32 3.96 2.59
C CYS A 139 16.76 4.66 1.34
N LEU A 140 16.18 5.86 1.47
CA LEU A 140 15.62 6.60 0.34
C LEU A 140 16.69 7.31 -0.49
N GLY A 141 16.47 7.40 -1.80
CA GLY A 141 17.14 8.32 -2.71
C GLY A 141 16.79 9.79 -2.40
N GLU A 142 17.51 10.74 -2.97
CA GLU A 142 17.32 12.17 -2.69
C GLU A 142 15.94 12.64 -3.15
N ILE A 143 15.50 12.16 -4.32
CA ILE A 143 14.20 12.52 -4.90
C ILE A 143 13.06 12.02 -4.00
N SER A 144 13.03 10.73 -3.63
CA SER A 144 12.01 10.21 -2.70
C SER A 144 12.08 10.89 -1.33
N ARG A 145 13.28 11.16 -0.81
CA ARG A 145 13.45 11.75 0.52
C ARG A 145 12.91 13.17 0.59
N SER A 146 13.09 13.98 -0.45
CA SER A 146 12.55 15.35 -0.49
C SER A 146 11.02 15.39 -0.50
N ASN A 147 10.36 14.30 -0.93
CA ASN A 147 8.91 14.16 -0.99
C ASN A 147 8.35 13.19 0.07
N GLU A 148 9.19 12.70 0.99
CA GLU A 148 8.76 11.75 2.02
C GLU A 148 7.69 12.41 2.92
N PRO A 149 6.53 11.77 3.13
CA PRO A 149 5.52 12.27 4.07
C PRO A 149 5.87 11.91 5.53
N ASP A 150 5.15 12.48 6.49
CA ASP A 150 5.03 11.86 7.81
C ASP A 150 3.95 10.77 7.74
N ILE A 151 4.28 9.54 8.15
CA ILE A 151 3.38 8.39 7.99
C ILE A 151 2.83 8.00 9.36
N LYS A 152 1.50 8.07 9.49
CA LYS A 152 0.81 7.61 10.70
C LYS A 152 -0.17 6.50 10.38
N GLN A 153 -0.43 5.65 11.36
CA GLN A 153 -1.44 4.62 11.33
C GLN A 153 -2.58 4.99 12.29
N VAL A 154 -3.79 5.10 11.76
CA VAL A 154 -4.99 5.39 12.56
C VAL A 154 -5.75 4.10 12.85
N PHE A 155 -6.43 4.04 14.00
CA PHE A 155 -7.27 2.93 14.42
C PHE A 155 -8.65 3.45 14.77
N ILE A 156 -9.68 2.94 14.10
CA ILE A 156 -11.04 3.47 14.19
C ILE A 156 -12.01 2.33 14.46
N THR A 157 -12.94 2.54 15.38
CA THR A 157 -13.98 1.57 15.77
C THR A 157 -15.38 2.14 15.62
N GLY A 158 -16.38 1.25 15.63
CA GLY A 158 -17.79 1.59 15.65
C GLY A 158 -18.64 0.40 16.11
N SER A 159 -19.83 0.69 16.63
CA SER A 159 -20.77 -0.31 17.14
C SER A 159 -21.61 -0.92 16.02
N TYR A 160 -20.95 -1.48 15.01
CA TYR A 160 -21.59 -2.02 13.80
C TYR A 160 -21.17 -3.48 13.53
N PRO A 161 -21.96 -4.23 12.73
CA PRO A 161 -21.48 -5.44 12.05
C PRO A 161 -20.27 -5.11 11.16
N GLN A 162 -19.43 -6.11 10.88
CA GLN A 162 -18.18 -5.90 10.16
C GLN A 162 -18.40 -5.25 8.78
N ASP A 163 -19.30 -5.80 7.96
CA ASP A 163 -19.56 -5.28 6.61
C ASP A 163 -20.05 -3.82 6.63
N GLU A 164 -20.86 -3.46 7.63
CA GLU A 164 -21.32 -2.08 7.79
C GLU A 164 -20.20 -1.15 8.28
N LEU A 165 -19.34 -1.64 9.19
CA LEU A 165 -18.16 -0.91 9.65
C LEU A 165 -17.22 -0.63 8.48
N GLU A 166 -16.94 -1.62 7.63
CA GLU A 166 -16.12 -1.47 6.42
C GLU A 166 -16.69 -0.42 5.47
N ARG A 167 -18.00 -0.46 5.22
CA ARG A 167 -18.69 0.56 4.41
C ARG A 167 -18.58 1.96 5.03
N LYS A 168 -18.75 2.09 6.35
CA LYS A 168 -18.62 3.38 7.05
C LYS A 168 -17.18 3.91 6.99
N LEU A 169 -16.18 3.06 7.17
CA LEU A 169 -14.76 3.43 7.03
C LEU A 169 -14.43 3.87 5.60
N TYR A 170 -14.99 3.20 4.59
CA TYR A 170 -14.88 3.64 3.21
C TYR A 170 -15.47 5.04 2.99
N ILE A 171 -16.69 5.29 3.49
CA ILE A 171 -17.35 6.61 3.39
C ILE A 171 -16.52 7.68 4.11
N LEU A 172 -16.03 7.38 5.32
CA LEU A 172 -15.16 8.26 6.10
C LEU A 172 -13.92 8.63 5.28
N ARG A 173 -13.22 7.65 4.70
CA ARG A 173 -12.05 7.89 3.83
C ARG A 173 -12.40 8.84 2.68
N LYS A 174 -13.50 8.58 1.96
CA LYS A 174 -13.94 9.45 0.84
C LYS A 174 -14.28 10.86 1.30
N LYS A 175 -14.86 11.04 2.49
CA LYS A 175 -15.16 12.35 3.07
C LYS A 175 -13.90 13.10 3.47
N ILE A 176 -12.91 12.41 4.05
CA ILE A 176 -11.59 12.98 4.37
C ILE A 176 -10.92 13.48 3.09
N GLU A 177 -10.78 12.60 2.09
CA GLU A 177 -10.19 12.94 0.77
C GLU A 177 -10.86 14.16 0.15
N LYS A 178 -12.19 14.15 0.07
CA LYS A 178 -12.97 15.24 -0.52
C LYS A 178 -12.76 16.55 0.24
N THR A 179 -12.77 16.52 1.57
CA THR A 179 -12.64 17.73 2.38
C THR A 179 -11.24 18.33 2.23
N ILE A 180 -10.19 17.50 2.21
CA ILE A 180 -8.82 17.97 2.00
C ILE A 180 -8.66 18.61 0.62
N LEU A 181 -9.17 17.99 -0.44
CA LEU A 181 -9.11 18.54 -1.80
C LEU A 181 -9.84 19.88 -1.95
N GLN A 182 -10.88 20.12 -1.15
CA GLN A 182 -11.66 21.38 -1.15
C GLN A 182 -11.09 22.44 -0.20
N SER A 183 -10.10 22.09 0.63
CA SER A 183 -9.44 23.01 1.56
C SER A 183 -8.22 23.71 0.93
N GLY A 184 -7.97 23.46 -0.36
CA GLY A 184 -6.92 24.07 -1.18
C GLY A 184 -7.45 25.14 -2.12
#